data_AF-A0A3B9TRH4-F1
#
_entry.id   AF-A0A3B9TRH4-F1
#
_cell.length_a   1.000
_cell.length_b   1.000
_cell.length_c   1.000
_cell.angle_alpha   90.00
_cell.angle_beta   90.00
_cell.angle_gamma   90.00
#
_symmetry.space_group_name_H-M   'P 1'
#
loop_
_entity.id
_entity.type
_entity.pdbx_description
1 polymer ?
#
loop_
_entity_poly.entity_id
_entity_poly.type
_entity_poly.pdbx_seq_one_letter_code
_entity_poly.pdbx_strand_id
1 'polypeptide(L)' 'GNEMTEVLEEFPRLEDPRSGRPLMERTVLIANTSNMPVAAREASIYTGITIA' A
#
# COMPACT_ATOMS: atom_id res chain seq x y z
N GLY A 1 11.09 -3.94 -4.11
CA GLY A 1 11.64 -3.91 -2.74
C GLY A 1 11.79 -2.48 -2.30
N ASN A 2 12.73 -1.77 -2.91
CA ASN A 2 12.87 -0.32 -2.78
C ASN A 2 11.59 0.44 -3.21
N GLU A 3 10.82 -0.07 -4.18
CA GLU A 3 9.55 0.58 -4.60
C GLU A 3 8.53 0.70 -3.45
N MET A 4 8.48 -0.29 -2.53
CA MET A 4 7.57 -0.21 -1.39
C MET A 4 8.03 0.83 -0.37
N THR A 5 9.35 1.00 -0.23
CA THR A 5 9.94 2.04 0.63
C THR A 5 9.64 3.43 0.07
N GLU A 6 9.80 3.61 -1.25
CA GLU A 6 9.49 4.86 -1.94
C GLU A 6 8.01 5.25 -1.76
N VAL A 7 7.09 4.30 -1.95
CA VAL A 7 5.65 4.52 -1.70
C VAL A 7 5.37 4.95 -0.26
N LEU A 8 6.03 4.32 0.73
CA LEU A 8 5.89 4.70 2.14
C LEU A 8 6.45 6.10 2.45
N GLU A 9 7.44 6.55 1.70
CA GLU A 9 8.01 7.90 1.84
C GLU A 9 7.17 8.97 1.15
N GLU A 10 6.55 8.67 0.01
CA GLU A 10 5.82 9.63 -0.81
C GLU A 10 4.35 9.81 -0.39
N PHE A 11 3.65 8.73 -0.06
CA PHE A 11 2.21 8.77 0.23
C PHE A 11 1.81 9.67 1.41
N PRO A 12 2.60 9.79 2.49
CA PRO A 12 2.33 10.77 3.54
C PRO A 12 2.39 12.23 3.05
N ARG A 13 3.13 12.50 1.96
CA ARG A 13 3.31 13.85 1.40
C ARG A 13 2.29 14.20 0.32
N LEU A 14 1.56 13.20 -0.19
CA LEU A 14 0.48 13.41 -1.15
C LEU A 14 -0.78 13.85 -0.42
N GLU A 15 -1.36 14.98 -0.81
CA GLU A 15 -2.62 15.47 -0.24
C GLU A 15 -3.82 14.91 -1.04
N ASP A 16 -4.86 14.50 -0.32
CA ASP A 16 -6.16 14.16 -0.91
C ASP A 16 -6.85 15.46 -1.38
N PRO A 17 -7.09 15.66 -2.69
CA PRO A 17 -7.68 16.89 -3.22
C PRO A 17 -9.12 17.15 -2.71
N ARG A 18 -9.78 16.13 -2.13
CA ARG A 18 -11.15 16.27 -1.59
C ARG A 18 -11.16 16.76 -0.15
N SER A 19 -10.12 16.48 0.63
CA SER A 19 -10.11 16.74 2.07
C SER A 19 -8.93 17.60 2.54
N GLY A 20 -7.91 17.81 1.71
CA GLY A 20 -6.68 18.52 2.06
C GLY A 20 -5.81 17.78 3.10
N ARG A 21 -6.15 16.53 3.42
CA ARG A 21 -5.40 15.69 4.38
C ARG A 21 -4.49 14.71 3.63
N PRO A 22 -3.44 14.18 4.28
CA PRO A 22 -2.57 13.18 3.66
C PRO A 22 -3.36 11.99 3.11
N LEU A 23 -3.08 11.60 1.85
CA LEU A 23 -3.72 10.48 1.16
C LEU A 23 -3.56 9.16 1.92
N MET A 24 -2.48 9.04 2.69
CA MET A 24 -2.21 7.91 3.57
C MET A 24 -3.29 7.68 4.64
N GLU A 25 -4.00 8.73 5.11
CA GLU A 25 -5.06 8.58 6.12
C GLU A 25 -6.24 7.73 5.64
N ARG A 26 -6.36 7.53 4.33
CA ARG A 26 -7.47 6.80 3.70
C ARG A 26 -7.01 5.70 2.73
N THR A 27 -5.75 5.29 2.84
CA THR A 27 -5.15 4.29 1.95
C THR A 27 -4.59 3.13 2.78
N VAL A 28 -4.97 1.89 2.43
CA VAL A 28 -4.37 0.68 2.98
C VAL A 28 -3.36 0.13 1.97
N LEU A 29 -2.11 -0.04 2.39
CA LEU A 29 -1.04 -0.54 1.54
C LEU A 29 -0.73 -2.01 1.88
N ILE A 30 -0.84 -2.89 0.88
CA ILE A 30 -0.45 -4.30 1.00
C ILE A 30 0.81 -4.52 0.18
N ALA A 31 1.95 -4.60 0.86
CA ALA A 31 3.26 -4.75 0.22
C ALA A 31 3.56 -6.21 -0.09
N ASN A 32 3.81 -6.54 -1.36
CA ASN A 32 4.38 -7.83 -1.75
C ASN A 32 5.60 -7.68 -2.64
N THR A 33 6.78 -7.85 -2.05
CA THR A 33 8.07 -7.77 -2.73
C THR A 33 8.48 -9.11 -3.34
N SER A 34 9.36 -9.05 -4.35
CA SER A 34 9.84 -10.20 -5.13
C SER A 34 10.66 -11.22 -4.33
N ASN A 35 11.10 -10.89 -3.11
CA ASN A 35 11.80 -11.79 -2.20
C ASN A 35 10.88 -12.44 -1.16
N MET A 36 9.59 -12.08 -1.09
CA MET A 36 8.64 -12.71 -0.17
C MET A 36 8.10 -14.04 -0.71
N PRO A 37 7.68 -14.96 0.20
CA PRO A 37 7.16 -16.27 -0.17
C PRO A 37 6.04 -16.20 -1.21
N VAL A 38 6.05 -17.11 -2.19
CA VAL A 38 5.06 -17.13 -3.28
C VAL A 38 3.62 -17.19 -2.73
N ALA A 39 3.39 -17.98 -1.68
CA ALA A 39 2.09 -18.06 -1.02
C ALA A 39 1.60 -16.72 -0.43
N ALA A 40 2.51 -15.87 0.04
CA ALA A 40 2.15 -14.55 0.56
C ALA A 40 1.63 -13.63 -0.55
N ARG A 41 2.17 -13.75 -1.78
CA ARG A 41 1.69 -12.97 -2.93
C ARG A 41 0.26 -13.31 -3.30
N GLU A 42 -0.07 -14.60 -3.31
CA GLU A 42 -1.43 -15.05 -3.59
C GLU A 42 -2.40 -14.62 -2.48
N ALA A 43 -2.03 -14.84 -1.20
CA ALA A 43 -2.85 -14.46 -0.05
C ALA A 43 -3.12 -12.95 0.03
N SER A 44 -2.19 -12.13 -0.45
CA SER A 44 -2.29 -10.68 -0.38
C SER A 44 -3.43 -10.08 -1.20
N ILE A 45 -3.78 -10.71 -2.32
CA ILE A 45 -4.89 -10.26 -3.18
C ILE A 45 -6.21 -10.49 -2.45
N TYR A 46 -6.38 -11.67 -1.85
CA TYR A 46 -7.55 -12.00 -1.06
C TYR A 46 -7.68 -11.13 0.19
N THR A 47 -6.54 -10.80 0.81
CA THR A 47 -6.50 -9.86 1.93
C THR A 47 -6.97 -8.47 1.48
N GLY A 48 -6.49 -7.99 0.34
CA GLY A 48 -6.87 -6.69 -0.22
C GLY A 48 -8.36 -6.59 -0.53
N ILE A 49 -8.95 -7.59 -1.19
CA ILE A 49 -10.37 -7.57 -1.50
C ILE A 49 -11.26 -7.75 -0.27
N THR A 50 -10.78 -8.40 0.79
CA THR A 50 -11.52 -8.53 2.05
C THR A 50 -11.57 -7.21 2.83
N ILE A 51 -10.56 -6.35 2.65
CA ILE A 51 -10.48 -5.03 3.29
C ILE A 51 -11.32 -3.97 2.56
N ALA A 52 -11.57 -4.16 1.26
CA ALA A 52 -12.33 -3.25 0.40
C ALA A 52 -13.84 -3.26 0.67
#